data_AF-A0A6V7L2U1-F1
#
_entry.id   AF-A0A6V7L2U1-F1
#
_cell.length_a   1.000
_cell.length_b   1.000
_cell.length_c   1.000
_cell.angle_alpha   90.00
_cell.angle_beta   90.00
_cell.angle_gamma   90.00
#
_symmetry.space_group_name_H-M   'P 1'
#
loop_
_entity.id
_entity.type
_entity.pdbx_description
1 polymer ?
#
loop_
_entity_poly.entity_id
_entity_poly.type
_entity_poly.pdbx_seq_one_letter_code
_entity_poly.pdbx_strand_id
1 'polypeptide(L)' 'IRVQESRGQSIDLALSVRGREALRLVDLEDKIVNHHGIAMKGRMLHGKDGNLKEMIYDSVKKN' A
#
# COMPACT_ATOMS: atom_id res chain seq x y z
N ILE A 1 32.10 0.16 9.57
CA ILE A 1 31.75 1.31 8.70
C ILE A 1 30.38 1.01 8.11
N ARG A 2 29.33 1.76 8.49
CA ARG A 2 28.01 1.64 7.84
C ARG A 2 27.61 3.02 7.35
N VAL A 3 27.52 3.10 6.02
CA VAL A 3 27.22 4.22 5.14
C VAL A 3 26.06 5.05 5.73
N GLN A 4 26.32 6.27 6.22
CA GLN A 4 26.27 7.55 5.49
C GLN A 4 24.91 7.73 4.80
N GLU A 5 24.15 8.79 5.13
CA GLU A 5 22.78 9.08 4.67
C GLU A 5 22.31 8.26 3.46
N SER A 6 21.62 7.14 3.73
CA SER A 6 20.99 6.38 2.66
C SER A 6 19.59 6.96 2.45
N ARG A 7 19.39 7.65 1.33
CA ARG A 7 18.03 7.92 0.84
C ARG A 7 17.34 6.58 0.70
N GLY A 8 16.21 6.39 1.40
CA GLY A 8 15.44 5.15 1.36
C GLY A 8 15.12 4.75 -0.08
N GLN A 9 15.03 3.45 -0.36
CA GLN A 9 14.80 2.94 -1.72
C GLN A 9 13.45 3.39 -2.30
N SER A 10 12.47 3.67 -1.45
CA SER A 10 11.15 4.18 -1.82
C SER A 10 10.64 5.07 -0.70
N ILE A 11 9.88 6.11 -1.07
CA ILE A 11 9.22 7.01 -0.12
C ILE A 11 7.93 6.35 0.39
N ASP A 12 7.09 5.86 -0.54
CA ASP A 12 5.83 5.19 -0.25
C ASP A 12 5.86 3.73 -0.71
N LEU A 13 5.13 2.88 0.00
CA LEU A 13 4.95 1.47 -0.34
C LEU A 13 3.47 1.08 -0.19
N ALA A 14 3.03 0.14 -1.03
CA ALA A 14 1.72 -0.47 -0.88
C ALA A 14 1.74 -1.51 0.25
N LEU A 15 0.89 -1.30 1.27
CA LEU A 15 0.71 -2.24 2.38
C LEU A 15 -0.52 -3.13 2.14
N SER A 16 -0.30 -4.44 2.10
CA SER A 16 -1.37 -5.45 1.89
C SER A 16 -1.56 -6.34 3.12
N VAL A 17 -2.43 -7.36 3.01
CA VAL A 17 -2.91 -8.19 4.12
C VAL A 17 -1.80 -8.81 4.96
N ARG A 18 -0.73 -9.34 4.35
CA ARG A 18 0.37 -9.97 5.11
C ARG A 18 1.15 -8.97 5.94
N GLY A 19 1.38 -7.77 5.40
CA GLY A 19 2.06 -6.70 6.14
C GLY A 19 1.19 -6.16 7.28
N ARG A 20 -0.11 -6.00 7.04
CA ARG A 20 -1.08 -5.64 8.09
C ARG A 20 -1.12 -6.68 9.20
N GLU A 21 -1.15 -7.96 8.86
CA GLU A 21 -1.14 -9.06 9.83
C GLU A 21 0.13 -9.06 10.68
N ALA A 22 1.29 -8.84 10.07
CA ALA A 22 2.54 -8.71 10.81
C ALA A 22 2.54 -7.50 11.76
N LEU A 23 1.99 -6.36 11.35
CA LEU A 23 1.84 -5.18 12.21
C LEU A 23 0.82 -5.41 13.33
N ARG A 24 -0.23 -6.19 13.07
CA ARG A 24 -1.26 -6.56 14.05
C ARG A 24 -0.68 -7.39 15.18
N LEU A 25 0.24 -8.31 14.88
CA LEU A 25 0.95 -9.12 15.88
C LEU A 25 1.81 -8.29 16.86
N VAL A 26 2.08 -7.03 16.53
CA VAL A 26 2.87 -6.10 17.36
C VAL A 26 2.08 -4.82 17.70
N ASP A 27 0.74 -4.85 17.59
CA ASP A 27 -0.17 -3.75 17.94
C ASP A 27 0.09 -2.42 17.20
N LEU A 28 0.68 -2.47 16.00
CA LEU A 28 0.98 -1.27 15.20
C LEU A 28 0.05 -1.06 13.99
N GLU A 29 -0.84 -2.00 13.70
CA GLU A 29 -1.67 -1.94 12.50
C GLU A 29 -2.49 -0.64 12.43
N ASP A 30 -3.21 -0.30 13.50
CA ASP A 30 -4.08 0.88 13.55
C ASP A 30 -3.30 2.18 13.29
N LYS A 31 -2.18 2.37 14.01
CA LYS A 31 -1.32 3.54 13.88
C LYS A 31 -0.82 3.71 12.44
N ILE A 32 -0.43 2.62 11.78
CA ILE A 32 0.10 2.71 10.41
C ILE A 32 -1.03 2.89 9.39
N VAL A 33 -2.08 2.08 9.47
CA VAL A 33 -3.14 2.03 8.45
C VAL A 33 -4.07 3.25 8.53
N ASN A 34 -4.51 3.62 9.73
CA ASN A 34 -5.56 4.64 9.91
C ASN A 34 -5.00 6.05 10.08
N HIS A 35 -3.77 6.21 10.58
CA HIS A 35 -3.19 7.55 10.80
C HIS A 35 -2.15 7.95 9.74
N HIS A 36 -1.55 6.99 9.04
CA HIS A 36 -0.49 7.25 8.06
C HIS A 36 -0.75 6.63 6.68
N GLY A 37 -1.83 5.87 6.50
CA GLY A 37 -2.17 5.21 5.25
C GLY A 37 -3.15 5.99 4.37
N ILE A 38 -3.07 5.79 3.06
CA ILE A 38 -4.08 6.21 2.08
C ILE A 38 -4.64 4.95 1.41
N ALA A 39 -5.96 4.76 1.47
CA ALA A 39 -6.59 3.56 0.94
C ALA A 39 -6.63 3.56 -0.60
N MET A 40 -6.05 2.53 -1.22
CA MET A 40 -6.18 2.26 -2.65
C MET A 40 -7.25 1.18 -2.88
N LYS A 41 -8.38 1.56 -3.49
CA LYS A 41 -9.51 0.64 -3.75
C LYS A 41 -9.31 -0.22 -5.01
N GLY A 42 -8.43 0.22 -5.90
CA GLY A 42 -8.18 -0.41 -7.18
C GLY A 42 -7.08 0.31 -7.95
N ARG A 43 -6.92 -0.08 -9.21
CA ARG A 43 -6.02 0.56 -10.16
C ARG A 43 -6.80 1.58 -10.98
N MET A 44 -6.23 2.76 -11.17
CA MET A 44 -6.66 3.69 -12.22
C MET A 44 -5.75 3.51 -13.42
N LEU A 45 -6.30 3.08 -14.55
CA LEU A 45 -5.57 2.96 -15.80
C LEU A 45 -5.78 4.21 -16.64
N HIS A 46 -4.67 4.81 -17.09
CA HIS A 46 -4.65 5.97 -17.97
C HIS A 46 -4.38 5.52 -19.41
N GLY A 47 -5.38 5.68 -20.28
CA GLY A 47 -5.26 5.41 -21.72
C GLY A 47 -4.41 6.47 -22.43
N LYS A 48 -3.84 6.11 -23.58
CA LYS A 48 -3.04 7.04 -24.40
C LYS A 48 -3.89 8.18 -24.99
N ASP A 49 -5.19 7.96 -25.10
CA ASP A 49 -6.22 8.92 -25.52
C ASP A 49 -6.76 9.78 -24.36
N GLY A 50 -6.20 9.62 -23.16
CA GLY A 50 -6.63 10.35 -21.96
C GLY A 50 -7.80 9.73 -21.22
N ASN A 51 -8.36 8.61 -21.72
CA ASN A 51 -9.45 7.91 -21.03
C ASN A 51 -8.98 7.32 -19.69
N LEU A 52 -9.86 7.35 -18.70
CA LEU A 52 -9.64 6.76 -17.37
C LEU A 52 -10.49 5.51 -17.21
N LYS A 53 -9.87 4.43 -16.75
CA LYS A 53 -10.56 3.18 -16.43
C LYS A 53 -10.20 2.68 -15.04
N GLU A 54 -11.19 2.56 -14.18
CA GLU A 54 -11.04 1.95 -12.86
C GLU A 54 -11.05 0.42 -12.95
N MET A 55 -10.15 -0.22 -12.21
CA MET A 55 -10.10 -1.66 -11.99
C MET A 55 -9.97 -1.96 -10.50
N ILE A 56 -11.09 -2.23 -9.85
CA ILE A 56 -11.17 -2.59 -8.42
C ILE A 56 -10.28 -3.81 -8.14
N TYR A 57 -9.57 -3.80 -7.01
CA TYR A 57 -8.81 -4.97 -6.58
C TYR A 57 -9.74 -6.16 -6.33
N ASP A 58 -9.25 -7.38 -6.56
CA ASP A 58 -10.07 -8.58 -6.47
C ASP A 58 -10.75 -8.70 -5.11
N SER A 59 -12.03 -9.08 -5.11
CA SER A 59 -12.78 -9.27 -3.87
C SER A 59 -12.19 -10.47 -3.11
N VAL A 60 -11.59 -10.23 -1.96
CA VAL A 60 -11.15 -11.28 -1.04
C VAL A 60 -12.35 -11.86 -0.27
N LYS A 61 -13.39 -12.33 -0.98
CA LYS A 61 -14.58 -12.96 -0.37
C LYS A 61 -14.46 -14.49 -0.22
N LYS A 62 -13.27 -15.06 -0.48
CA LYS A 62 -13.05 -16.52 -0.53
C LYS A 62 -11.75 -17.00 0.15
N ASN A 63 -11.14 -16.20 1.03
CA ASN A 63 -10.04 -16.66 1.88
C ASN A 63 -10.46 -16.64 3.34
#